data_AF-A0A3R6NWQ9-F1
#
_entry.id   AF-A0A3R6NWQ9-F1
#
_cell.length_a   1.000
_cell.length_b   1.000
_cell.length_c   1.000
_cell.angle_alpha   90.00
_cell.angle_beta   90.00
_cell.angle_gamma   90.00
#
_symmetry.space_group_name_H-M   'P 1'
#
loop_
_entity.id
_entity.type
_entity.pdbx_description
1 polymer ?
#
loop_
_entity_poly.entity_id
_entity_poly.type
_entity_poly.pdbx_seq_one_letter_code
_entity_poly.pdbx_strand_id
1 'polypeptide(L)'
;MKKINFKLFFTVLAVVFVCSYLLGVLRWQWEFASVIYSILNIPFGALYILLEKYLWVELGSSHWVNDEITNTLFWGISVVLQAVLYYYIALRYFISKPK
;
A
#
# COMPACT_ATOMS: atom_id res chain seq x y z
N MET A 1 -6.19 17.12 21.43
CA MET A 1 -5.89 16.57 20.09
C MET A 1 -4.37 16.55 19.90
N LYS A 2 -3.75 15.39 19.63
CA LYS A 2 -2.32 15.33 19.29
C LYS A 2 -2.13 16.10 17.97
N LYS A 3 -1.22 17.08 17.93
CA LYS A 3 -0.90 17.82 16.69
C LYS A 3 -0.38 16.82 15.65
N ILE A 4 -0.99 16.82 14.46
CA ILE A 4 -0.54 16.02 13.32
C ILE A 4 0.82 16.58 12.87
N ASN A 5 1.86 15.75 12.85
CA ASN A 5 3.14 16.11 12.27
C ASN A 5 3.10 15.84 10.77
N PHE A 6 2.68 16.85 10.00
CA PHE A 6 2.56 16.76 8.55
C PHE A 6 3.87 16.36 7.87
N LYS A 7 5.02 16.84 8.35
CA LYS A 7 6.33 16.46 7.78
C LYS A 7 6.56 14.97 7.88
N LEU A 8 6.37 14.39 9.07
CA LEU A 8 6.51 12.95 9.29
C LEU A 8 5.51 12.14 8.45
N PHE A 9 4.25 12.59 8.35
CA PHE A 9 3.24 11.93 7.52
C PHE A 9 3.67 11.88 6.04
N PHE A 10 4.10 13.00 5.46
CA PHE A 10 4.54 13.04 4.06
C PHE A 10 5.81 12.22 3.83
N THR A 11 6.74 12.16 4.80
CA THR A 11 7.90 11.26 4.72
C THR A 11 7.46 9.79 4.69
N VAL A 12 6.56 9.38 5.58
CA VAL A 12 6.04 8.00 5.60
C VAL A 12 5.31 7.70 4.29
N LEU A 13 4.46 8.61 3.82
CA LEU A 13 3.74 8.46 2.55
C LEU A 13 4.71 8.27 1.38
N ALA A 14 5.76 9.08 1.28
CA ALA A 14 6.76 8.96 0.22
C ALA A 14 7.49 7.61 0.27
N VAL A 15 7.88 7.15 1.46
CA VAL A 15 8.53 5.84 1.62
C VAL A 15 7.60 4.70 1.21
N VAL A 16 6.36 4.69 1.71
CA VAL A 16 5.37 3.67 1.36
C VAL A 16 5.06 3.69 -0.14
N PHE A 17 4.92 4.87 -0.73
CA PHE A 17 4.71 5.03 -2.17
C PHE A 17 5.84 4.42 -2.99
N VAL A 18 7.10 4.80 -2.70
CA VAL A 18 8.27 4.30 -3.44
C VAL A 18 8.43 2.79 -3.26
N CYS A 19 8.33 2.29 -2.04
CA CYS A 19 8.41 0.85 -1.76
C CYS A 19 7.28 0.08 -2.47
N SER A 20 6.03 0.56 -2.38
CA SER A 20 4.89 -0.07 -3.03
C SER A 20 4.99 -0.01 -4.55
N TYR A 21 5.46 1.09 -5.13
CA TYR A 21 5.65 1.20 -6.58
C TYR A 21 6.71 0.22 -7.10
N LEU A 22 7.90 0.22 -6.50
CA LEU A 22 8.99 -0.67 -6.91
C LEU A 22 8.61 -2.14 -6.77
N LEU A 23 8.03 -2.52 -5.64
CA LEU A 23 7.57 -3.89 -5.41
C LEU A 23 6.36 -4.23 -6.29
N GLY A 24 5.50 -3.25 -6.59
CA GLY A 24 4.34 -3.38 -7.47
C GLY A 24 4.73 -3.67 -8.92
N VAL A 25 5.85 -3.13 -9.39
CA VAL A 25 6.44 -3.46 -10.70
C VAL A 25 7.13 -4.82 -10.65
N LEU A 26 7.95 -5.06 -9.62
CA LEU A 26 8.77 -6.28 -9.51
C LEU A 26 7.95 -7.55 -9.26
N ARG A 27 6.78 -7.47 -8.61
CA ARG A 27 5.94 -8.64 -8.29
C ARG A 27 5.44 -9.40 -9.51
N TRP A 28 5.39 -8.75 -10.68
CA TRP A 28 5.01 -9.39 -11.94
C TRP A 28 6.13 -10.25 -12.51
N GLN A 29 7.38 -9.96 -12.13
CA GLN A 29 8.55 -10.68 -12.61
C GLN A 29 8.98 -11.74 -11.60
N TRP A 30 8.97 -11.41 -10.30
CA TRP A 30 9.54 -12.25 -9.24
C TRP A 30 8.49 -12.57 -8.17
N GLU A 31 8.17 -13.86 -7.99
CA GLU A 31 7.23 -14.32 -6.96
C GLU A 31 7.61 -13.85 -5.55
N PHE A 32 8.91 -13.81 -5.26
CA PHE A 32 9.44 -13.32 -3.98
C PHE A 32 9.07 -11.85 -3.72
N ALA A 33 9.04 -11.00 -4.75
CA ALA A 33 8.61 -9.61 -4.62
C ALA A 33 7.12 -9.49 -4.29
N SER A 34 6.28 -10.44 -4.73
CA SER A 34 4.86 -10.52 -4.36
C SER A 34 4.68 -10.82 -2.87
N VAL A 35 5.51 -11.72 -2.32
CA VAL A 35 5.51 -12.04 -0.87
C VAL A 35 5.95 -10.82 -0.07
N ILE A 36 7.05 -10.17 -0.45
CA ILE A 36 7.54 -8.95 0.22
C ILE A 36 6.49 -7.83 0.14
N TYR A 37 5.89 -7.61 -1.04
CA TYR A 37 4.83 -6.62 -1.23
C TYR A 37 3.68 -6.87 -0.27
N SER A 38 3.25 -8.13 -0.14
CA SER A 38 2.17 -8.52 0.76
C SER A 38 2.56 -8.20 2.21
N ILE A 39 3.73 -8.64 2.68
CA ILE A 39 4.17 -8.44 4.06
C ILE A 39 4.31 -6.95 4.41
N LEU A 40 5.02 -6.18 3.57
CA LEU A 40 5.28 -4.77 3.80
C LEU A 40 4.07 -3.86 3.59
N ASN A 41 3.00 -4.37 2.98
CA ASN A 41 1.79 -3.60 2.81
C ASN A 41 0.60 -4.25 3.51
N ILE A 42 0.81 -5.14 4.48
CA ILE A 42 -0.32 -5.64 5.29
C ILE A 42 -0.92 -4.49 6.14
N PRO A 43 -2.25 -4.34 6.16
CA PRO A 43 -3.25 -5.20 5.50
C PRO A 43 -3.60 -4.79 4.06
N PHE A 44 -3.36 -3.54 3.67
CA PHE A 44 -3.98 -2.93 2.49
C PHE A 44 -3.42 -3.42 1.15
N GLY A 45 -2.13 -3.71 1.06
CA GLY A 45 -1.52 -4.32 -0.13
C GLY A 45 -1.92 -5.77 -0.32
N ALA A 46 -2.15 -6.53 0.76
CA ALA A 46 -2.72 -7.88 0.64
C ALA A 46 -4.16 -7.82 0.10
N LEU A 47 -4.98 -6.90 0.62
CA LEU A 47 -6.33 -6.65 0.10
C LEU A 47 -6.31 -6.21 -1.37
N TYR A 48 -5.37 -5.35 -1.76
CA TYR A 48 -5.21 -4.93 -3.15
C TYR A 48 -4.87 -6.11 -4.07
N ILE A 49 -3.94 -6.99 -3.68
CA ILE A 49 -3.63 -8.19 -4.48
C ILE A 49 -4.84 -9.12 -4.60
N LEU A 50 -5.60 -9.30 -3.52
CA LEU A 50 -6.82 -10.13 -3.55
C LEU A 50 -7.89 -9.51 -4.45
N LEU A 51 -8.09 -8.20 -4.36
CA LEU A 51 -9.01 -7.46 -5.23
C LEU A 51 -8.59 -7.60 -6.69
N GLU A 52 -7.32 -7.34 -6.99
CA GLU A 52 -6.79 -7.46 -8.35
C GLU A 52 -6.98 -8.87 -8.90
N LYS A 53 -6.64 -9.91 -8.12
CA LYS A 53 -6.89 -11.30 -8.53
C LYS A 53 -8.36 -11.56 -8.84
N TYR A 54 -9.27 -11.07 -8.02
CA TYR A 54 -10.71 -11.20 -8.27
C TYR A 54 -11.11 -10.49 -9.58
N LEU A 55 -10.63 -9.26 -9.81
CA LEU A 55 -10.93 -8.50 -11.02
C LEU A 55 -10.45 -9.22 -12.29
N TRP A 56 -9.23 -9.77 -12.26
CA TRP A 56 -8.65 -10.45 -13.42
C TRP A 56 -9.23 -11.85 -13.67
N VAL A 57 -9.51 -12.62 -12.61
CA VAL A 57 -9.93 -14.03 -12.73
C VAL A 57 -11.45 -14.16 -12.91
N GLU A 58 -12.25 -13.43 -12.14
CA GLU A 58 -13.72 -13.62 -12.11
C GLU A 58 -14.45 -12.70 -13.09
N LEU A 59 -14.02 -11.44 -13.22
CA LEU A 59 -14.69 -10.45 -14.07
C LEU A 59 -14.13 -10.39 -15.50
N GLY A 60 -12.89 -10.84 -15.67
CA GLY A 60 -12.20 -10.86 -16.96
C GLY A 60 -11.68 -9.49 -17.41
N SER A 61 -10.81 -9.51 -18.42
CA SER A 61 -10.03 -8.33 -18.82
C SER A 61 -10.84 -7.20 -19.45
N SER A 62 -12.03 -7.50 -19.99
CA SER A 62 -12.91 -6.52 -20.62
C SER A 62 -13.83 -5.78 -19.63
N HIS A 63 -13.80 -6.14 -18.35
CA HIS A 63 -14.64 -5.49 -17.36
C HIS A 63 -14.13 -4.08 -17.07
N TRP A 64 -15.03 -3.10 -16.95
CA TRP A 64 -14.64 -1.70 -16.77
C TRP A 64 -13.80 -1.48 -15.51
N VAL A 65 -14.04 -2.23 -14.42
CA VAL A 65 -13.26 -2.14 -13.17
C VAL A 65 -11.80 -2.59 -13.34
N ASN A 66 -11.49 -3.32 -14.41
CA ASN A 66 -10.14 -3.78 -14.73
C ASN A 66 -9.37 -2.79 -15.61
N ASP A 67 -9.91 -1.59 -15.85
CA ASP A 67 -9.19 -0.55 -16.56
C ASP A 67 -7.98 -0.05 -15.76
N GLU A 68 -6.98 0.48 -16.47
CA GLU A 68 -5.71 0.92 -15.88
C GLU A 68 -5.88 2.05 -14.86
N ILE A 69 -6.85 2.95 -15.08
CA ILE A 69 -7.12 4.08 -14.20
C ILE A 69 -7.70 3.56 -12.89
N THR A 70 -8.70 2.68 -12.95
CA THR A 70 -9.33 2.10 -11.75
C THR A 70 -8.35 1.26 -10.93
N ASN A 71 -7.53 0.44 -11.58
CA ASN A 71 -6.48 -0.33 -10.90
C ASN A 71 -5.45 0.57 -10.23
N THR A 72 -5.03 1.66 -10.89
CA THR A 72 -4.13 2.67 -10.32
C THR A 72 -4.77 3.39 -9.13
N LEU A 73 -6.07 3.67 -9.21
CA LEU A 73 -6.84 4.29 -8.14
C LEU A 73 -6.90 3.39 -6.90
N PHE A 74 -7.23 2.11 -7.06
CA PHE A 74 -7.25 1.15 -5.96
C PHE A 74 -5.87 0.95 -5.33
N TRP A 75 -4.83 0.88 -6.16
CA TRP A 75 -3.45 0.86 -5.67
C TRP A 75 -3.12 2.11 -4.86
N GLY A 76 -3.42 3.30 -5.38
CA GLY A 76 -3.19 4.59 -4.70
C GLY A 76 -3.93 4.69 -3.37
N ILE A 77 -5.19 4.25 -3.31
CA ILE A 77 -5.97 4.17 -2.06
C ILE A 77 -5.27 3.24 -1.06
N SER A 78 -4.81 2.06 -1.50
CA SER A 78 -4.11 1.11 -0.63
C SER A 78 -2.81 1.71 -0.04
N VAL A 79 -2.04 2.46 -0.85
CA VAL A 79 -0.81 3.15 -0.43
C VAL A 79 -1.10 4.21 0.61
N VAL A 80 -2.15 5.02 0.40
CA VAL A 80 -2.54 6.08 1.36
C VAL A 80 -2.98 5.47 2.68
N LEU A 81 -3.82 4.43 2.65
CA LEU A 81 -4.28 3.74 3.86
C LEU A 81 -3.11 3.10 4.62
N GLN A 82 -2.16 2.49 3.90
CA GLN A 82 -0.95 1.92 4.49
C GLN A 82 -0.06 2.99 5.11
N ALA A 83 0.11 4.14 4.45
CA ALA A 83 0.87 5.27 4.99
C ALA A 83 0.24 5.84 6.26
N VAL A 84 -1.10 5.93 6.32
CA VAL A 84 -1.82 6.32 7.55
C VAL A 84 -1.51 5.34 8.68
N LEU A 85 -1.60 4.03 8.42
CA LEU A 85 -1.29 2.99 9.40
C LEU A 85 0.15 3.12 9.94
N TYR A 86 1.13 3.23 9.05
CA TYR A 86 2.54 3.36 9.42
C TYR A 86 2.87 4.66 10.12
N TYR A 87 2.22 5.76 9.74
CA TYR A 87 2.33 7.01 10.47
C TYR A 87 1.85 6.86 11.92
N TYR A 88 0.71 6.20 12.14
CA TYR A 88 0.21 5.92 13.49
C TYR A 88 1.13 5.01 14.30
N ILE A 89 1.69 3.97 13.69
CA ILE A 89 2.65 3.06 14.33
C ILE A 89 3.92 3.81 14.72
N ALA A 90 4.50 4.58 13.79
CA ALA A 90 5.70 5.39 14.06
C ALA A 90 5.45 6.39 15.18
N LEU A 91 4.32 7.11 15.13
CA LEU A 91 3.97 8.10 16.15
C LEU A 91 3.75 7.47 17.53
N ARG A 92 3.14 6.28 17.61
CA ARG A 92 3.05 5.51 18.86
C ARG A 92 4.44 5.12 19.36
N TYR A 93 5.29 4.58 18.50
CA TYR A 93 6.63 4.13 18.86
C TYR A 93 7.50 5.26 19.42
N PHE A 94 7.49 6.45 18.80
CA PHE A 94 8.23 7.61 19.29
C PHE A 94 7.68 8.17 20.61
N ILE A 95 6.38 8.02 20.88
CA ILE A 95 5.77 8.45 22.15
C ILE A 95 6.06 7.46 23.28
N SER A 96 6.11 6.16 22.97
CA SER A 96 6.31 5.08 23.94
C SER A 96 7.78 4.80 24.25
N LYS A 97 8.72 5.40 23.53
CA LYS A 97 10.16 5.26 23.84
C LYS A 97 10.46 5.94 25.18
N PRO A 98 10.93 5.20 26.21
CA PRO A 98 11.49 5.84 27.40
C PRO A 98 12.71 6.67 26.97
N LYS A 99 12.82 7.88 27.51
CA LYS A 99 13.96 8.78 27.28
C LYS A 99 15.27 8.15 27.74
#